data_AF-A0A7T0WI56-F1
#
_entry.id   AF-A0A7T0WI56-F1
#
_cell.length_a   1.000
_cell.length_b   1.000
_cell.length_c   1.000
_cell.angle_alpha   90.00
_cell.angle_beta   90.00
_cell.angle_gamma   90.00
#
_symmetry.space_group_name_H-M   'P 1'
#
loop_
_entity.id
_entity.type
_entity.pdbx_description
1 polymer ?
#
loop_
_entity_poly.entity_id
_entity_poly.type
_entity_poly.pdbx_seq_one_letter_code
_entity_poly.pdbx_strand_id
1 'polypeptide(L)'
;MFRINKQLSLCALALTLSANVFAQTANAETASPKDSELETSSQAKRNNDIQLSFLRRQVDQNMSVGRAISSIAGHYPQEVVSVVDLALDYYPDKYREIIFAAISAQPSSTEEIVKLAIEKEVSSCPNIVQLAIKAEPTYVDFVVQAAAVATPDELDEIVRVAVLTQPDAADSIVQTLSQEHPNKLVEIMTTAINTVPFVGEYVVDALLAVFPNRAQTVVETAVRESVEQREQVMKILSTAQHAGVDNAKLKGYALAAGLSEDDFNSAITIR
;
A
#
# COMPACT_ATOMS: atom_id res chain seq x y z
N MET A 1 -4.28 60.23 -18.33
CA MET A 1 -2.90 60.77 -18.38
C MET A 1 -1.98 59.66 -17.88
N PHE A 2 -0.89 59.24 -18.53
CA PHE A 2 0.28 59.92 -19.11
C PHE A 2 1.32 60.44 -18.09
N ARG A 3 2.52 59.85 -18.20
CA ARG A 3 3.88 60.21 -17.71
C ARG A 3 4.44 59.36 -16.56
N ILE A 4 5.67 58.79 -16.55
CA ILE A 4 6.93 58.78 -17.37
C ILE A 4 8.14 59.28 -16.56
N ASN A 5 9.15 58.41 -16.39
CA ASN A 5 10.59 58.69 -16.13
C ASN A 5 10.95 59.36 -14.76
N LYS A 6 11.94 58.94 -13.93
CA LYS A 6 13.44 58.77 -14.07
C LYS A 6 14.14 59.73 -13.07
N GLN A 7 15.40 59.60 -12.62
CA GLN A 7 16.36 58.45 -12.51
C GLN A 7 16.67 58.30 -10.98
N LEU A 8 17.87 58.09 -10.40
CA LEU A 8 19.27 57.79 -10.80
C LEU A 8 20.02 57.24 -9.55
N SER A 9 21.20 56.65 -9.79
CA SER A 9 22.39 56.65 -8.89
C SER A 9 22.43 55.69 -7.69
N LEU A 10 23.57 55.10 -7.30
CA LEU A 10 24.76 54.59 -8.03
C LEU A 10 25.62 53.84 -6.99
N CYS A 11 26.02 52.60 -7.23
CA CYS A 11 27.29 52.01 -6.76
C CYS A 11 27.47 50.60 -7.33
N ALA A 12 28.72 50.15 -7.48
CA ALA A 12 29.04 48.86 -8.10
C ALA A 12 30.33 48.24 -7.51
N LEU A 13 30.37 46.91 -7.46
CA LEU A 13 31.56 46.05 -7.41
C LEU A 13 31.06 44.66 -7.90
N ALA A 14 31.43 44.20 -9.10
CA ALA A 14 32.60 43.34 -9.36
C ALA A 14 32.48 41.97 -8.65
N LEU A 15 32.12 40.90 -9.37
CA LEU A 15 33.04 39.94 -10.03
C LEU A 15 33.73 38.99 -9.02
N THR A 16 33.85 37.68 -9.26
CA THR A 16 33.98 36.97 -10.55
C THR A 16 33.08 35.72 -10.67
N LEU A 17 32.79 35.34 -11.93
CA LEU A 17 32.32 33.99 -12.29
C LEU A 17 33.45 33.33 -13.09
N SER A 18 34.00 32.21 -12.61
CA SER A 18 35.13 31.51 -13.26
C SER A 18 34.65 30.28 -14.05
N ALA A 19 34.60 30.40 -15.37
CA ALA A 19 34.35 29.27 -16.26
C ALA A 19 35.65 28.48 -16.53
N ASN A 20 35.60 27.15 -16.38
CA ASN A 20 36.76 26.28 -16.62
C ASN A 20 36.79 25.76 -18.08
N VAL A 21 37.58 26.45 -18.90
CA VAL A 21 37.96 26.15 -20.30
C VAL A 21 39.38 26.73 -20.42
N PHE A 22 40.45 26.06 -20.85
CA PHE A 22 40.65 24.78 -21.53
C PHE A 22 42.11 24.32 -21.26
N ALA A 23 42.41 23.01 -21.20
CA ALA A 23 43.75 22.48 -21.50
C ALA A 23 43.73 20.94 -21.56
N GLN A 24 44.20 20.37 -22.67
CA GLN A 24 44.39 18.93 -22.84
C GLN A 24 45.88 18.62 -22.81
N THR A 25 46.34 17.88 -21.79
CA THR A 25 47.62 17.18 -21.81
C THR A 25 47.35 15.68 -21.72
N ALA A 26 47.94 14.91 -22.63
CA ALA A 26 47.73 13.48 -22.67
C ALA A 26 48.65 12.76 -21.68
N ASN A 27 48.06 12.03 -20.74
CA ASN A 27 48.65 10.83 -20.18
C ASN A 27 47.52 9.80 -20.02
N ALA A 28 47.65 8.67 -20.71
CA ALA A 28 46.66 7.61 -20.70
C ALA A 28 47.00 6.58 -19.60
N GLU A 29 46.77 6.95 -18.34
CA GLU A 29 46.67 5.98 -17.26
C GLU A 29 45.20 5.63 -17.02
N THR A 30 44.91 4.32 -17.03
CA THR A 30 43.55 3.80 -16.98
C THR A 30 42.99 3.91 -15.57
N ALA A 31 42.19 4.95 -15.31
CA ALA A 31 41.31 4.99 -14.15
C ALA A 31 40.39 3.75 -14.19
N SER A 32 40.56 2.85 -13.23
CA SER A 32 39.82 1.59 -13.15
C SER A 32 38.42 1.86 -12.59
N PRO A 33 37.35 1.18 -13.04
CA PRO A 33 35.99 1.42 -12.54
C PRO A 33 35.77 1.22 -11.03
N LYS A 34 36.77 0.72 -10.29
CA LYS A 34 36.65 0.33 -8.87
C LYS A 34 36.74 1.49 -7.88
N ASP A 35 37.42 2.58 -8.24
CA ASP A 35 37.80 3.59 -7.25
C ASP A 35 36.61 4.48 -6.82
N SER A 36 35.65 4.72 -7.73
CA SER A 36 34.40 5.44 -7.42
C SER A 36 33.42 4.64 -6.56
N GLU A 37 33.44 3.31 -6.66
CA GLU A 37 32.60 2.43 -5.83
C GLU A 37 33.08 2.41 -4.37
N LEU A 38 34.41 2.43 -4.16
CA LEU A 38 35.03 2.38 -2.83
C LEU A 38 34.73 3.61 -1.97
N GLU A 39 34.81 4.82 -2.53
CA GLU A 39 34.53 6.05 -1.76
C GLU A 39 33.04 6.17 -1.40
N THR A 40 32.15 5.85 -2.35
CA THR A 40 30.70 5.88 -2.16
C THR A 40 30.26 4.89 -1.07
N SER A 41 30.77 3.65 -1.13
CA SER A 41 30.54 2.63 -0.09
C SER A 41 31.05 3.10 1.29
N SER A 42 32.25 3.70 1.32
CA SER A 42 32.84 4.24 2.54
C SER A 42 32.05 5.41 3.15
N GLN A 43 31.39 6.22 2.32
CA GLN A 43 30.53 7.31 2.81
C GLN A 43 29.17 6.81 3.31
N ALA A 44 28.51 5.93 2.56
CA ALA A 44 27.26 5.31 3.00
C ALA A 44 27.42 4.62 4.36
N LYS A 45 28.46 3.80 4.54
CA LYS A 45 28.74 3.14 5.82
C LYS A 45 28.87 4.12 6.99
N ARG A 46 29.60 5.24 6.81
CA ARG A 46 29.76 6.28 7.85
C ARG A 46 28.44 6.96 8.20
N ASN A 47 27.53 7.14 7.24
CA ASN A 47 26.20 7.70 7.51
C ASN A 47 25.36 6.73 8.36
N ASN A 48 25.37 5.44 8.02
CA ASN A 48 24.67 4.40 8.78
C ASN A 48 25.24 4.26 10.20
N ASP A 49 26.57 4.31 10.38
CA ASP A 49 27.21 4.33 11.70
C ASP A 49 26.75 5.53 12.56
N ILE A 50 26.56 6.71 11.94
CA ILE A 50 26.04 7.92 12.61
C ILE A 50 24.55 7.75 12.98
N GLN A 51 23.69 7.37 12.03
CA GLN A 51 22.27 7.12 12.27
C GLN A 51 22.07 6.05 13.36
N LEU A 52 22.92 5.01 13.39
CA LEU A 52 22.89 3.94 14.40
C LEU A 52 23.25 4.47 15.78
N SER A 53 24.28 5.31 15.88
CA SER A 53 24.68 5.94 17.14
C SER A 53 23.58 6.86 17.71
N PHE A 54 22.84 7.55 16.83
CA PHE A 54 21.70 8.37 17.20
C PHE A 54 20.49 7.52 17.61
N LEU A 55 20.13 6.49 16.83
CA LEU A 55 19.05 5.57 17.15
C LEU A 55 19.28 4.89 18.50
N ARG A 56 20.47 4.31 18.74
CA ARG A 56 20.81 3.67 20.02
C ARG A 56 20.66 4.64 21.20
N ARG A 57 21.18 5.86 21.07
CA ARG A 57 21.01 6.91 22.09
C ARG A 57 19.54 7.26 22.32
N GLN A 58 18.71 7.28 21.28
CA GLN A 58 17.26 7.49 21.43
C GLN A 58 16.59 6.28 22.11
N VAL A 59 17.00 5.04 21.85
CA VAL A 59 16.49 3.86 22.59
C VAL A 59 16.86 3.94 24.07
N ASP A 60 18.12 4.26 24.40
CA ASP A 60 18.59 4.45 25.78
C ASP A 60 17.81 5.55 26.52
N GLN A 61 17.44 6.62 25.82
CA GLN A 61 16.69 7.76 26.38
C GLN A 61 15.17 7.53 26.46
N ASN A 62 14.59 6.75 25.54
CA ASN A 62 13.14 6.53 25.45
C ASN A 62 12.67 5.17 26.02
N MET A 63 13.60 4.35 26.54
CA MET A 63 13.41 3.02 27.14
C MET A 63 12.90 1.91 26.19
N SER A 64 12.55 2.21 24.94
CA SER A 64 12.07 1.23 23.96
C SER A 64 12.39 1.67 22.53
N VAL A 65 12.45 0.70 21.60
CA VAL A 65 12.81 0.97 20.20
C VAL A 65 11.69 1.72 19.49
N GLY A 66 10.43 1.32 19.66
CA GLY A 66 9.27 1.98 19.06
C GLY A 66 9.09 3.41 19.56
N ARG A 67 9.38 3.68 20.85
CA ARG A 67 9.35 5.06 21.36
C ARG A 67 10.45 5.93 20.74
N ALA A 68 11.63 5.37 20.48
CA ALA A 68 12.67 6.05 19.72
C ALA A 68 12.23 6.29 18.27
N ILE A 69 11.70 5.28 17.57
CA ILE A 69 11.21 5.36 16.19
C ILE A 69 10.10 6.41 16.04
N SER A 70 9.07 6.36 16.87
CA SER A 70 7.96 7.33 16.85
C SER A 70 8.44 8.77 17.12
N SER A 71 9.38 8.93 18.07
CA SER A 71 10.01 10.24 18.36
C SER A 71 10.83 10.76 17.17
N ILE A 72 11.58 9.89 16.49
CA ILE A 72 12.36 10.25 15.30
C ILE A 72 11.43 10.59 14.13
N ALA A 73 10.46 9.74 13.82
CA ALA A 73 9.48 9.93 12.74
C ALA A 73 8.74 11.28 12.87
N GLY A 74 8.25 11.61 14.08
CA GLY A 74 7.52 12.85 14.34
C GLY A 74 8.34 14.15 14.24
N HIS A 75 9.68 14.07 14.22
CA HIS A 75 10.57 15.24 14.08
C HIS A 75 11.36 15.25 12.77
N TYR A 76 11.61 14.07 12.19
CA TYR A 76 12.43 13.83 11.01
C TYR A 76 11.71 12.85 10.05
N PRO A 77 10.51 13.20 9.55
CA PRO A 77 9.69 12.27 8.77
C PRO A 77 10.34 11.83 7.44
N GLN A 78 11.28 12.62 6.93
CA GLN A 78 12.07 12.28 5.73
C GLN A 78 13.12 11.18 5.99
N GLU A 79 13.48 10.93 7.25
CA GLU A 79 14.47 9.94 7.68
C GLU A 79 13.82 8.67 8.26
N VAL A 80 12.48 8.56 8.27
CA VAL A 80 11.81 7.44 8.96
C VAL A 80 12.16 6.09 8.33
N VAL A 81 12.26 6.01 7.00
CA VAL A 81 12.49 4.75 6.28
C VAL A 81 13.93 4.27 6.45
N SER A 82 14.93 5.16 6.36
CA SER A 82 16.34 4.84 6.63
C SER A 82 16.59 4.46 8.09
N VAL A 83 15.86 5.07 9.03
CA VAL A 83 15.95 4.72 10.46
C VAL A 83 15.22 3.41 10.77
N VAL A 84 14.13 3.08 10.06
CA VAL A 84 13.45 1.78 10.17
C VAL A 84 14.29 0.65 9.56
N ASP A 85 14.89 0.86 8.39
CA ASP A 85 15.84 -0.04 7.73
C ASP A 85 16.92 -0.52 8.72
N LEU A 86 17.58 0.47 9.32
CA LEU A 86 18.60 0.28 10.34
C LEU A 86 18.06 -0.35 11.64
N ALA A 87 16.84 0.00 12.06
CA ALA A 87 16.24 -0.58 13.26
C ALA A 87 15.87 -2.05 13.09
N LEU A 88 15.41 -2.45 11.91
CA LEU A 88 15.10 -3.85 11.60
C LEU A 88 16.37 -4.70 11.54
N ASP A 89 17.49 -4.18 11.03
CA ASP A 89 18.78 -4.89 11.02
C ASP A 89 19.36 -5.10 12.42
N TYR A 90 19.28 -4.09 13.31
CA TYR A 90 19.88 -4.15 14.64
C TYR A 90 18.94 -4.66 15.75
N TYR A 91 17.62 -4.69 15.51
CA TYR A 91 16.62 -5.16 16.45
C TYR A 91 15.50 -5.98 15.75
N PRO A 92 15.82 -7.05 15.00
CA PRO A 92 14.82 -7.81 14.24
C PRO A 92 13.72 -8.41 15.14
N ASP A 93 14.06 -8.87 16.35
CA ASP A 93 13.09 -9.33 17.37
C ASP A 93 12.05 -8.26 17.79
N LYS A 94 12.28 -6.99 17.42
CA LYS A 94 11.43 -5.83 17.69
C LYS A 94 10.67 -5.32 16.47
N TYR A 95 10.69 -6.04 15.33
CA TYR A 95 10.00 -5.60 14.10
C TYR A 95 8.55 -5.15 14.33
N ARG A 96 7.79 -5.87 15.18
CA ARG A 96 6.41 -5.50 15.55
C ARG A 96 6.30 -4.11 16.18
N GLU A 97 7.24 -3.78 17.05
CA GLU A 97 7.31 -2.50 17.75
C GLU A 97 7.81 -1.38 16.81
N ILE A 98 8.77 -1.68 15.94
CA ILE A 98 9.37 -0.75 14.97
C ILE A 98 8.36 -0.34 13.90
N ILE A 99 7.77 -1.31 13.18
CA ILE A 99 6.87 -1.06 12.05
C ILE A 99 5.61 -0.33 12.53
N PHE A 100 5.00 -0.78 13.64
CA PHE A 100 3.82 -0.13 14.20
C PHE A 100 4.13 1.33 14.60
N ALA A 101 5.23 1.57 15.31
CA ALA A 101 5.60 2.90 15.75
C ALA A 101 6.01 3.84 14.59
N ALA A 102 6.54 3.30 13.49
CA ALA A 102 6.86 4.07 12.30
C ALA A 102 5.61 4.45 11.51
N ILE A 103 4.73 3.47 11.24
CA ILE A 103 3.50 3.69 10.45
C ILE A 103 2.54 4.62 11.19
N SER A 104 2.25 4.39 12.48
CA SER A 104 1.36 5.27 13.26
C SER A 104 1.93 6.67 13.52
N ALA A 105 3.24 6.90 13.29
CA ALA A 105 3.87 8.21 13.42
C ALA A 105 4.03 8.93 12.06
N GLN A 106 4.21 8.19 10.97
CA GLN A 106 4.32 8.72 9.61
C GLN A 106 3.55 7.87 8.59
N PRO A 107 2.20 7.97 8.55
CA PRO A 107 1.33 7.22 7.63
C PRO A 107 1.75 7.27 6.15
N SER A 108 2.28 8.40 5.68
CA SER A 108 2.68 8.55 4.27
C SER A 108 3.83 7.64 3.83
N SER A 109 4.56 7.04 4.77
CA SER A 109 5.67 6.11 4.50
C SER A 109 5.27 4.64 4.62
N THR A 110 3.97 4.35 4.81
CA THR A 110 3.44 2.98 5.02
C THR A 110 3.85 2.01 3.91
N GLU A 111 3.73 2.41 2.64
CA GLU A 111 4.06 1.55 1.50
C GLU A 111 5.54 1.13 1.49
N GLU A 112 6.44 2.09 1.73
CA GLU A 112 7.89 1.86 1.78
C GLU A 112 8.29 1.02 3.01
N ILE A 113 7.69 1.29 4.18
CA ILE A 113 7.94 0.52 5.40
C ILE A 113 7.46 -0.93 5.26
N VAL A 114 6.32 -1.18 4.59
CA VAL A 114 5.81 -2.53 4.34
C VAL A 114 6.72 -3.29 3.37
N LYS A 115 7.12 -2.68 2.25
CA LYS A 115 8.08 -3.28 1.29
C LYS A 115 9.38 -3.64 1.98
N LEU A 116 10.00 -2.69 2.68
CA LEU A 116 11.23 -2.86 3.44
C LEU A 116 11.17 -3.98 4.49
N ALA A 117 10.03 -4.15 5.17
CA ALA A 117 9.84 -5.23 6.13
C ALA A 117 9.72 -6.61 5.46
N ILE A 118 9.08 -6.69 4.29
CA ILE A 118 8.97 -7.94 3.50
C ILE A 118 10.33 -8.29 2.89
N GLU A 119 11.03 -7.32 2.29
CA GLU A 119 12.36 -7.48 1.70
C GLU A 119 13.45 -7.93 2.71
N LYS A 120 13.29 -7.59 3.99
CA LYS A 120 14.16 -8.05 5.09
C LYS A 120 13.71 -9.37 5.73
N GLU A 121 12.63 -9.99 5.27
CA GLU A 121 12.07 -11.26 5.77
C GLU A 121 11.80 -11.29 7.30
N VAL A 122 11.56 -10.13 7.93
CA VAL A 122 11.43 -10.03 9.42
C VAL A 122 10.19 -10.75 9.96
N SER A 123 9.24 -11.07 9.07
CA SER A 123 8.11 -11.97 9.30
C SER A 123 7.52 -12.42 7.96
N SER A 124 6.55 -13.33 7.97
CA SER A 124 5.76 -13.60 6.77
C SER A 124 4.93 -12.37 6.37
N CYS A 125 4.67 -12.20 5.07
CA CYS A 125 3.96 -11.04 4.54
C CYS A 125 2.59 -10.81 5.22
N PRO A 126 1.73 -11.83 5.44
CA PRO A 126 0.45 -11.62 6.12
C PRO A 126 0.58 -11.10 7.57
N ASN A 127 1.66 -11.42 8.28
CA ASN A 127 1.92 -10.83 9.61
C ASN A 127 2.29 -9.34 9.52
N ILE A 128 3.00 -8.93 8.48
CA ILE A 128 3.37 -7.53 8.21
C ILE A 128 2.14 -6.74 7.77
N VAL A 129 1.31 -7.30 6.86
CA VAL A 129 0.03 -6.73 6.44
C VAL A 129 -0.89 -6.48 7.62
N GLN A 130 -1.11 -7.49 8.48
CA GLN A 130 -1.95 -7.32 9.67
C GLN A 130 -1.43 -6.21 10.60
N LEU A 131 -0.10 -6.15 10.79
CA LEU A 131 0.52 -5.18 11.68
C LEU A 131 0.38 -3.75 11.14
N ALA A 132 0.61 -3.55 9.84
CA ALA A 132 0.51 -2.26 9.18
C ALA A 132 -0.93 -1.72 9.17
N ILE A 133 -1.91 -2.56 8.82
CA ILE A 133 -3.34 -2.17 8.87
C ILE A 133 -3.78 -1.83 10.30
N LYS A 134 -3.27 -2.54 11.32
CA LYS A 134 -3.53 -2.19 12.73
C LYS A 134 -2.83 -0.92 13.21
N ALA A 135 -1.75 -0.50 12.54
CA ALA A 135 -1.01 0.71 12.86
C ALA A 135 -1.62 1.95 12.20
N GLU A 136 -2.16 1.80 10.98
CA GLU A 136 -2.92 2.83 10.26
C GLU A 136 -3.95 2.21 9.30
N PRO A 137 -5.23 2.06 9.73
CA PRO A 137 -6.27 1.48 8.89
C PRO A 137 -6.57 2.28 7.62
N THR A 138 -6.35 3.59 7.63
CA THR A 138 -6.67 4.49 6.50
C THR A 138 -5.75 4.30 5.29
N TYR A 139 -4.61 3.62 5.47
CA TYR A 139 -3.64 3.33 4.41
C TYR A 139 -3.69 1.87 3.93
N VAL A 140 -4.77 1.13 4.23
CA VAL A 140 -4.93 -0.28 3.91
C VAL A 140 -4.68 -0.61 2.42
N ASP A 141 -5.16 0.22 1.49
CA ASP A 141 -4.95 0.03 0.04
C ASP A 141 -3.45 -0.01 -0.31
N PHE A 142 -2.65 0.90 0.27
CA PHE A 142 -1.19 0.93 0.08
C PHE A 142 -0.51 -0.30 0.71
N VAL A 143 -0.99 -0.77 1.87
CA VAL A 143 -0.45 -1.98 2.52
C VAL A 143 -0.68 -3.22 1.65
N VAL A 144 -1.91 -3.42 1.16
CA VAL A 144 -2.23 -4.62 0.37
C VAL A 144 -1.61 -4.56 -1.02
N GLN A 145 -1.51 -3.39 -1.64
CA GLN A 145 -0.81 -3.18 -2.91
C GLN A 145 0.70 -3.49 -2.76
N ALA A 146 1.35 -2.96 -1.72
CA ALA A 146 2.76 -3.25 -1.43
C ALA A 146 3.02 -4.75 -1.23
N ALA A 147 2.16 -5.40 -0.45
CA ALA A 147 2.24 -6.83 -0.17
C ALA A 147 2.00 -7.70 -1.42
N ALA A 148 0.98 -7.42 -2.20
CA ALA A 148 0.64 -8.21 -3.38
C ALA A 148 1.68 -8.10 -4.51
N VAL A 149 2.31 -6.93 -4.65
CA VAL A 149 3.44 -6.73 -5.58
C VAL A 149 4.71 -7.44 -5.09
N ALA A 150 4.98 -7.47 -3.78
CA ALA A 150 6.17 -8.11 -3.22
C ALA A 150 6.07 -9.65 -3.15
N THR A 151 4.89 -10.17 -2.80
CA THR A 151 4.63 -11.62 -2.63
C THR A 151 3.33 -12.01 -3.35
N PRO A 152 3.31 -12.04 -4.70
CA PRO A 152 2.09 -12.35 -5.47
C PRO A 152 1.59 -13.79 -5.29
N ASP A 153 2.44 -14.70 -4.82
CA ASP A 153 2.09 -16.08 -4.48
C ASP A 153 1.37 -16.21 -3.11
N GLU A 154 1.37 -15.16 -2.28
CA GLU A 154 0.61 -15.08 -1.01
C GLU A 154 -0.67 -14.21 -1.13
N LEU A 155 -1.13 -13.91 -2.36
CA LEU A 155 -2.23 -12.98 -2.61
C LEU A 155 -3.54 -13.35 -1.88
N ASP A 156 -3.86 -14.64 -1.78
CA ASP A 156 -5.05 -15.12 -1.05
C ASP A 156 -4.93 -14.85 0.45
N GLU A 157 -3.81 -15.20 1.08
CA GLU A 157 -3.54 -14.89 2.49
C GLU A 157 -3.47 -13.38 2.76
N ILE A 158 -2.98 -12.56 1.82
CA ILE A 158 -3.01 -11.10 1.91
C ILE A 158 -4.45 -10.59 1.93
N VAL A 159 -5.30 -11.02 0.98
CA VAL A 159 -6.74 -10.67 0.96
C VAL A 159 -7.42 -11.13 2.26
N ARG A 160 -7.22 -12.40 2.64
CA ARG A 160 -7.80 -13.03 3.82
C ARG A 160 -7.46 -12.24 5.09
N VAL A 161 -6.19 -11.87 5.26
CA VAL A 161 -5.75 -11.14 6.45
C VAL A 161 -6.17 -9.67 6.42
N ALA A 162 -6.15 -9.00 5.26
CA ALA A 162 -6.58 -7.61 5.15
C ALA A 162 -8.08 -7.46 5.46
N VAL A 163 -8.93 -8.24 4.79
CA VAL A 163 -10.40 -8.21 4.98
C VAL A 163 -10.79 -8.65 6.40
N LEU A 164 -10.07 -9.60 7.01
CA LEU A 164 -10.27 -9.97 8.43
C LEU A 164 -9.84 -8.86 9.41
N THR A 165 -8.85 -8.04 9.05
CA THR A 165 -8.28 -7.00 9.93
C THR A 165 -9.03 -5.68 9.82
N GLN A 166 -9.53 -5.34 8.63
CA GLN A 166 -10.34 -4.15 8.37
C GLN A 166 -11.54 -4.49 7.46
N PRO A 167 -12.61 -5.13 8.00
CA PRO A 167 -13.81 -5.46 7.23
C PRO A 167 -14.50 -4.25 6.60
N ASP A 168 -14.43 -3.09 7.26
CA ASP A 168 -15.06 -1.84 6.84
C ASP A 168 -14.39 -1.19 5.60
N ALA A 169 -13.32 -1.80 5.08
CA ALA A 169 -12.64 -1.42 3.83
C ALA A 169 -12.49 -2.61 2.87
N ALA A 170 -13.29 -3.67 3.04
CA ALA A 170 -13.23 -4.86 2.20
C ALA A 170 -13.55 -4.58 0.72
N ASP A 171 -14.36 -3.56 0.46
CA ASP A 171 -14.61 -3.00 -0.86
C ASP A 171 -13.34 -2.39 -1.47
N SER A 172 -12.64 -1.48 -0.77
CA SER A 172 -11.42 -0.83 -1.27
C SER A 172 -10.27 -1.83 -1.45
N ILE A 173 -10.10 -2.78 -0.52
CA ILE A 173 -9.13 -3.88 -0.60
C ILE A 173 -9.36 -4.71 -1.87
N VAL A 174 -10.58 -5.21 -2.07
CA VAL A 174 -10.90 -6.08 -3.21
C VAL A 174 -10.88 -5.29 -4.53
N GLN A 175 -11.31 -4.03 -4.52
CA GLN A 175 -11.23 -3.11 -5.66
C GLN A 175 -9.78 -2.83 -6.08
N THR A 176 -8.88 -2.57 -5.13
CA THR A 176 -7.45 -2.29 -5.38
C THR A 176 -6.77 -3.53 -5.93
N LEU A 177 -6.84 -4.65 -5.22
CA LEU A 177 -6.17 -5.90 -5.63
C LEU A 177 -6.73 -6.48 -6.94
N SER A 178 -8.02 -6.30 -7.23
CA SER A 178 -8.60 -6.74 -8.51
C SER A 178 -8.22 -5.83 -9.70
N GLN A 179 -7.81 -4.58 -9.46
CA GLN A 179 -7.26 -3.69 -10.48
C GLN A 179 -5.80 -4.02 -10.81
N GLU A 180 -4.98 -4.31 -9.79
CA GLU A 180 -3.59 -4.74 -9.99
C GLU A 180 -3.51 -6.17 -10.56
N HIS A 181 -4.45 -7.04 -10.17
CA HIS A 181 -4.51 -8.43 -10.63
C HIS A 181 -5.87 -8.82 -11.26
N PRO A 182 -6.23 -8.28 -12.45
CA PRO A 182 -7.52 -8.57 -13.08
C PRO A 182 -7.69 -10.02 -13.54
N ASN A 183 -6.64 -10.84 -13.55
CA ASN A 183 -6.69 -12.28 -13.74
C ASN A 183 -7.09 -13.05 -12.46
N LYS A 184 -6.92 -12.45 -11.29
CA LYS A 184 -7.16 -13.02 -9.96
C LYS A 184 -8.51 -12.62 -9.33
N LEU A 185 -9.33 -11.79 -9.99
CA LEU A 185 -10.61 -11.27 -9.46
C LEU A 185 -11.49 -12.32 -8.77
N VAL A 186 -11.65 -13.52 -9.35
CA VAL A 186 -12.48 -14.59 -8.75
C VAL A 186 -11.86 -15.11 -7.45
N GLU A 187 -10.54 -15.30 -7.42
CA GLU A 187 -9.79 -15.78 -6.26
C GLU A 187 -9.85 -14.77 -5.11
N ILE A 188 -9.58 -13.49 -5.41
CA ILE A 188 -9.69 -12.36 -4.47
C ILE A 188 -11.10 -12.29 -3.86
N MET A 189 -12.14 -12.32 -4.70
CA MET A 189 -13.52 -12.16 -4.25
C MET A 189 -14.04 -13.38 -3.48
N THR A 190 -13.71 -14.60 -3.94
CA THR A 190 -14.02 -15.84 -3.20
C THR A 190 -13.36 -15.83 -1.82
N THR A 191 -12.09 -15.44 -1.72
CA THR A 191 -11.40 -15.34 -0.44
C THR A 191 -12.00 -14.27 0.47
N ALA A 192 -12.29 -13.07 -0.04
CA ALA A 192 -12.89 -12.00 0.76
C ALA A 192 -14.26 -12.40 1.34
N ILE A 193 -15.16 -12.94 0.50
CA ILE A 193 -16.52 -13.35 0.92
C ILE A 193 -16.44 -14.53 1.90
N ASN A 194 -15.65 -15.57 1.62
CA ASN A 194 -15.53 -16.71 2.52
C ASN A 194 -14.80 -16.39 3.84
N THR A 195 -14.04 -15.29 3.90
CA THR A 195 -13.42 -14.81 5.15
C THR A 195 -14.41 -14.01 6.01
N VAL A 196 -15.17 -13.08 5.40
CA VAL A 196 -16.10 -12.21 6.12
C VAL A 196 -17.42 -12.11 5.32
N PRO A 197 -18.36 -13.06 5.48
CA PRO A 197 -19.50 -13.21 4.56
C PRO A 197 -20.43 -12.00 4.41
N PHE A 198 -20.43 -11.05 5.36
CA PHE A 198 -21.21 -9.82 5.24
C PHE A 198 -20.57 -8.73 4.35
N VAL A 199 -19.35 -8.92 3.83
CA VAL A 199 -18.75 -7.96 2.88
C VAL A 199 -19.20 -8.16 1.44
N GLY A 200 -19.91 -9.26 1.13
CA GLY A 200 -20.30 -9.63 -0.23
C GLY A 200 -21.16 -8.57 -0.94
N GLU A 201 -21.97 -7.80 -0.21
CA GLU A 201 -22.74 -6.68 -0.75
C GLU A 201 -21.82 -5.56 -1.29
N TYR A 202 -20.93 -5.05 -0.44
CA TYR A 202 -20.02 -3.94 -0.77
C TYR A 202 -18.97 -4.33 -1.82
N VAL A 203 -18.45 -5.56 -1.74
CA VAL A 203 -17.50 -6.11 -2.72
C VAL A 203 -18.15 -6.23 -4.11
N VAL A 204 -19.43 -6.59 -4.20
CA VAL A 204 -20.16 -6.61 -5.48
C VAL A 204 -20.38 -5.20 -6.02
N ASP A 205 -20.75 -4.22 -5.19
CA ASP A 205 -20.93 -2.83 -5.64
C ASP A 205 -19.64 -2.25 -6.25
N ALA A 206 -18.54 -2.32 -5.51
CA ALA A 206 -17.24 -1.80 -5.95
C ALA A 206 -16.69 -2.51 -7.20
N LEU A 207 -16.84 -3.84 -7.29
CA LEU A 207 -16.42 -4.58 -8.48
C LEU A 207 -17.33 -4.36 -9.69
N LEU A 208 -18.62 -4.07 -9.52
CA LEU A 208 -19.50 -3.70 -10.63
C LEU A 208 -19.22 -2.28 -11.12
N ALA A 209 -18.84 -1.35 -10.24
CA ALA A 209 -18.44 0.01 -10.60
C ALA A 209 -17.15 0.02 -11.44
N VAL A 210 -16.15 -0.81 -11.11
CA VAL A 210 -14.86 -0.87 -11.82
C VAL A 210 -14.86 -1.85 -13.00
N PHE A 211 -15.57 -2.99 -12.89
CA PHE A 211 -15.62 -4.04 -13.91
C PHE A 211 -17.05 -4.33 -14.41
N PRO A 212 -17.80 -3.35 -14.93
CA PRO A 212 -19.20 -3.57 -15.38
C PRO A 212 -19.31 -4.63 -16.49
N ASN A 213 -18.27 -4.77 -17.31
CA ASN A 213 -18.17 -5.81 -18.35
C ASN A 213 -17.98 -7.24 -17.79
N ARG A 214 -17.79 -7.41 -16.48
CA ARG A 214 -17.64 -8.68 -15.78
C ARG A 214 -18.78 -8.98 -14.80
N ALA A 215 -19.90 -8.26 -14.89
CA ALA A 215 -21.03 -8.40 -13.98
C ALA A 215 -21.52 -9.85 -13.80
N GLN A 216 -21.46 -10.67 -14.85
CA GLN A 216 -21.70 -12.11 -14.76
C GLN A 216 -20.79 -12.78 -13.73
N THR A 217 -19.47 -12.71 -13.93
CA THR A 217 -18.46 -13.36 -13.06
C THR A 217 -18.53 -12.85 -11.62
N VAL A 218 -18.79 -11.55 -11.43
CA VAL A 218 -18.95 -10.91 -10.12
C VAL A 218 -20.15 -11.50 -9.40
N VAL A 219 -21.35 -11.43 -10.00
CA VAL A 219 -22.59 -11.85 -9.35
C VAL A 219 -22.71 -13.38 -9.21
N GLU A 220 -22.35 -14.15 -10.24
CA GLU A 220 -22.38 -15.62 -10.18
C GLU A 220 -21.51 -16.18 -9.05
N THR A 221 -20.31 -15.62 -8.86
CA THR A 221 -19.43 -16.05 -7.77
C THR A 221 -19.95 -15.54 -6.43
N ALA A 222 -20.30 -14.25 -6.30
CA ALA A 222 -20.77 -13.72 -5.03
C ALA A 222 -22.03 -14.43 -4.50
N VAL A 223 -23.00 -14.75 -5.36
CA VAL A 223 -24.19 -15.55 -5.00
C VAL A 223 -23.81 -16.98 -4.63
N ARG A 224 -22.88 -17.62 -5.35
CA ARG A 224 -22.44 -19.01 -5.08
C ARG A 224 -21.75 -19.13 -3.73
N GLU A 225 -20.76 -18.29 -3.45
CA GLU A 225 -20.06 -18.30 -2.14
C GLU A 225 -21.00 -17.89 -0.99
N SER A 226 -22.05 -17.11 -1.28
CA SER A 226 -23.04 -16.66 -0.27
C SER A 226 -24.27 -17.56 -0.15
N VAL A 227 -24.37 -18.68 -0.87
CA VAL A 227 -25.64 -19.40 -1.09
C VAL A 227 -26.32 -19.90 0.20
N GLU A 228 -25.54 -20.23 1.24
CA GLU A 228 -26.05 -20.64 2.55
C GLU A 228 -26.69 -19.47 3.34
N GLN A 229 -26.44 -18.23 2.94
CA GLN A 229 -26.80 -17.01 3.66
C GLN A 229 -27.82 -16.19 2.87
N ARG A 230 -29.10 -16.59 2.94
CA ARG A 230 -30.23 -15.98 2.20
C ARG A 230 -30.23 -14.45 2.24
N GLU A 231 -29.93 -13.83 3.39
CA GLU A 231 -29.89 -12.37 3.51
C GLU A 231 -28.80 -11.73 2.64
N GLN A 232 -27.60 -12.31 2.59
CA GLN A 232 -26.50 -11.82 1.75
C GLN A 232 -26.82 -12.02 0.27
N VAL A 233 -27.42 -13.14 -0.11
CA VAL A 233 -27.90 -13.35 -1.49
C VAL A 233 -28.92 -12.28 -1.90
N MET A 234 -29.88 -11.95 -1.02
CA MET A 234 -30.87 -10.89 -1.30
C MET A 234 -30.20 -9.51 -1.47
N LYS A 235 -29.22 -9.19 -0.62
CA LYS A 235 -28.40 -7.96 -0.72
C LYS A 235 -27.60 -7.90 -2.02
N ILE A 236 -26.81 -8.93 -2.32
CA ILE A 236 -26.00 -9.05 -3.55
C ILE A 236 -26.86 -8.87 -4.81
N LEU A 237 -28.03 -9.51 -4.87
CA LEU A 237 -28.94 -9.38 -6.01
C LEU A 237 -29.58 -7.98 -6.10
N SER A 238 -29.95 -7.38 -4.97
CA SER A 238 -30.44 -5.99 -4.91
C SER A 238 -29.37 -5.00 -5.41
N THR A 239 -28.14 -5.10 -4.89
CA THR A 239 -27.02 -4.22 -5.26
C THR A 239 -26.65 -4.37 -6.73
N ALA A 240 -26.61 -5.60 -7.26
CA ALA A 240 -26.41 -5.83 -8.69
C ALA A 240 -27.51 -5.19 -9.56
N GLN A 241 -28.78 -5.23 -9.12
CA GLN A 241 -29.88 -4.54 -9.81
C GLN A 241 -29.70 -3.00 -9.77
N HIS A 242 -29.30 -2.43 -8.62
CA HIS A 242 -29.05 -0.99 -8.48
C HIS A 242 -27.84 -0.51 -9.30
N ALA A 243 -26.80 -1.34 -9.42
CA ALA A 243 -25.67 -1.13 -10.33
C ALA A 243 -26.02 -1.31 -11.82
N GLY A 244 -27.28 -1.59 -12.16
CA GLY A 244 -27.80 -1.61 -13.53
C GLY A 244 -27.71 -2.97 -14.24
N VAL A 245 -27.52 -4.08 -13.50
CA VAL A 245 -27.60 -5.43 -14.09
C VAL A 245 -29.06 -5.76 -14.41
N ASP A 246 -29.34 -6.00 -15.69
CA ASP A 246 -30.66 -6.38 -16.19
C ASP A 246 -31.25 -7.61 -15.48
N ASN A 247 -32.54 -7.56 -15.15
CA ASN A 247 -33.22 -8.60 -14.37
C ASN A 247 -33.19 -10.00 -15.01
N ALA A 248 -33.22 -10.11 -16.34
CA ALA A 248 -33.17 -11.41 -17.01
C ALA A 248 -31.76 -12.00 -16.98
N LYS A 249 -30.72 -11.16 -17.12
CA LYS A 249 -29.32 -11.55 -16.88
C LYS A 249 -29.09 -11.94 -15.42
N LEU A 250 -29.56 -11.12 -14.48
CA LEU A 250 -29.43 -11.31 -13.04
C LEU A 250 -30.06 -12.64 -12.58
N LYS A 251 -31.22 -13.01 -13.15
CA LYS A 251 -31.82 -14.34 -12.95
C LYS A 251 -30.93 -15.46 -13.49
N GLY A 252 -30.37 -15.31 -14.69
CA GLY A 252 -29.43 -16.27 -15.26
C GLY A 252 -28.21 -16.50 -14.36
N TYR A 253 -27.63 -15.42 -13.82
CA TYR A 253 -26.48 -15.48 -12.92
C TYR A 253 -26.83 -16.18 -11.59
N ALA A 254 -27.98 -15.86 -11.00
CA ALA A 254 -28.43 -16.49 -9.75
C ALA A 254 -28.69 -18.00 -9.91
N LEU A 255 -29.34 -18.41 -11.01
CA LEU A 255 -29.59 -19.82 -11.30
C LEU A 255 -28.28 -20.57 -11.62
N ALA A 256 -27.32 -19.94 -12.33
CA ALA A 256 -26.00 -20.52 -12.59
C ALA A 256 -25.15 -20.67 -11.31
N ALA A 257 -25.36 -19.81 -10.32
CA ALA A 257 -24.77 -19.91 -8.98
C ALA A 257 -25.42 -20.98 -8.09
N GLY A 258 -26.51 -21.64 -8.53
CA GLY A 258 -27.21 -22.69 -7.80
C GLY A 258 -28.41 -22.23 -6.96
N LEU A 259 -28.81 -20.96 -7.04
CA LEU A 259 -30.02 -20.47 -6.38
C LEU A 259 -31.29 -21.04 -7.04
N SER A 260 -32.36 -21.26 -6.28
CA SER A 260 -33.65 -21.67 -6.85
C SER A 260 -34.40 -20.47 -7.48
N GLU A 261 -35.33 -20.76 -8.40
CA GLU A 261 -36.17 -19.72 -9.00
C GLU A 261 -37.10 -19.05 -7.96
N ASP A 262 -37.61 -19.80 -6.99
CA ASP A 262 -38.46 -19.26 -5.92
C ASP A 262 -37.67 -18.36 -4.95
N ASP A 263 -36.41 -18.70 -4.67
CA ASP A 263 -35.52 -17.87 -3.85
C ASP A 263 -35.09 -16.60 -4.59
N PHE A 264 -34.82 -16.69 -5.90
CA PHE A 264 -34.58 -15.52 -6.73
C PHE A 264 -35.79 -14.58 -6.77
N ASN A 265 -36.99 -15.13 -7.01
CA ASN A 265 -38.23 -14.35 -7.01
C ASN A 265 -38.49 -13.71 -5.64
N SER A 266 -38.17 -14.41 -4.54
CA SER A 266 -38.24 -13.86 -3.18
C SER A 266 -37.29 -12.67 -2.99
N ALA A 267 -36.06 -12.74 -3.54
CA ALA A 267 -35.04 -11.71 -3.38
C ALA A 267 -35.38 -10.40 -4.10
N ILE A 268 -35.87 -10.49 -5.33
CA ILE A 268 -36.10 -9.33 -6.23
C ILE A 268 -37.43 -8.59 -5.92
N THR A 269 -38.34 -9.18 -5.15
CA THR A 269 -39.71 -8.67 -4.95
C THR A 269 -39.83 -7.58 -3.86
N ILE A 270 -38.75 -7.28 -3.12
CA ILE A 270 -38.79 -6.23 -2.08
C ILE A 270 -38.70 -4.82 -2.73
N ARG A 271 -39.84 -4.12 -2.73
CA ARG A 271 -40.03 -2.71 -3.08
C ARG A 271 -40.93 -2.03 -2.06
#